data_AF-A0A960VNZ1-F1
#
_entry.id   AF-A0A960VNZ1-F1
#
_cell.length_a   1.000
_cell.length_b   1.000
_cell.length_c   1.000
_cell.angle_alpha   90.00
_cell.angle_beta   90.00
_cell.angle_gamma   90.00
#
_symmetry.space_group_name_H-M   'P 1'
#
loop_
_entity.id
_entity.type
_entity.pdbx_description
1 polymer ?
#
loop_
_entity_poly.entity_id
_entity_poly.type
_entity_poly.pdbx_seq_one_letter_code
_entity_poly.pdbx_strand_id
1 'polypeptide(L)'
;PDGPAETPDWTAVGEAASQAFGRGAPAGDVNGDGFADLLIGAPNYPGGKAYLWLGSATGPAEAPDWTKTGSGDDFFGASIGGVGDVNGDGYGDWMVGANGANNYVGRVYLFLGAGDGLPAVPAATLDGESGVGYSAYAIGLYRAGDVNGDGFDDVVVGSPFDFFAGVMVGSADVYSGSDGSLLHAFH
;
A
#
# COMPACT_ATOMS: atom_id res chain seq x y z
N PRO A 1 32.59 -4.09 -1.69
CA PRO A 1 31.65 -3.01 -1.35
C PRO A 1 31.66 -2.85 0.17
N ASP A 2 31.85 -1.63 0.68
CA ASP A 2 32.17 -1.36 2.10
C ASP A 2 30.92 -1.23 2.98
N GLY A 3 29.78 -1.75 2.52
CA GLY A 3 28.49 -1.61 3.20
C GLY A 3 27.78 -0.28 2.90
N PRO A 4 26.56 -0.10 3.42
CA PRO A 4 25.82 1.16 3.31
C PRO A 4 26.52 2.28 4.08
N ALA A 5 26.37 3.53 3.62
CA ALA A 5 26.91 4.70 4.30
C ALA A 5 26.24 4.92 5.68
N GLU A 6 27.00 5.49 6.63
CA GLU A 6 26.52 5.81 7.99
C GLU A 6 25.58 7.04 8.02
N THR A 7 25.54 7.81 6.93
CA THR A 7 24.63 8.94 6.76
C THR A 7 23.67 8.65 5.60
N PRO A 8 22.37 8.90 5.77
CA PRO A 8 21.41 8.71 4.70
C PRO A 8 21.70 9.68 3.53
N ASP A 9 21.58 9.18 2.31
CA ASP A 9 21.71 10.00 1.08
C ASP A 9 20.53 10.99 0.93
N TRP A 10 19.38 10.67 1.53
CA TRP A 10 18.18 11.48 1.51
C TRP A 10 17.33 11.25 2.77
N THR A 11 16.63 12.30 3.25
CA THR A 11 15.74 12.22 4.41
C THR A 11 14.50 13.08 4.20
N ALA A 12 13.36 12.60 4.70
CA ALA A 12 12.15 13.40 4.89
C ALA A 12 11.63 13.28 6.33
N VAL A 13 10.88 14.30 6.76
CA VAL A 13 10.23 14.36 8.07
C VAL A 13 8.73 14.58 7.91
N GLY A 14 7.94 13.97 8.81
CA GLY A 14 6.50 14.15 8.84
C GLY A 14 6.09 15.60 9.16
N GLU A 15 4.85 15.96 8.81
CA GLU A 15 4.34 17.33 8.93
C GLU A 15 4.20 17.81 10.39
N ALA A 16 3.92 16.90 11.33
CA ALA A 16 3.84 17.23 12.75
C ALA A 16 4.24 16.05 13.66
N ALA A 17 4.39 16.36 14.95
CA ALA A 17 4.70 15.38 15.97
C ALA A 17 3.62 14.29 16.10
N SER A 18 4.06 13.08 16.45
CA SER A 18 3.20 11.92 16.76
C SER A 18 2.32 11.40 15.62
N GLN A 19 2.62 11.75 14.37
CA GLN A 19 1.86 11.30 13.20
C GLN A 19 2.31 9.93 12.63
N ALA A 20 3.31 9.30 13.25
CA ALA A 20 3.86 8.00 12.83
C ALA A 20 4.31 7.97 11.35
N PHE A 21 4.81 9.09 10.84
CA PHE A 21 5.48 9.15 9.53
C PHE A 21 6.68 8.20 9.51
N GLY A 22 6.86 7.47 8.41
CA GLY A 22 8.01 6.59 8.20
C GLY A 22 7.65 5.13 7.91
N ARG A 23 6.36 4.80 7.77
CA ARG A 23 5.95 3.47 7.31
C ARG A 23 6.14 3.39 5.79
N GLY A 24 7.36 3.11 5.35
CA GLY A 24 7.75 3.13 3.94
C GLY A 24 7.81 1.76 3.27
N ALA A 25 7.57 1.72 1.97
CA ALA A 25 7.83 0.56 1.11
C ALA A 25 8.38 1.01 -0.26
N PRO A 26 9.21 0.19 -0.94
CA PRO A 26 9.60 0.46 -2.31
C PRO A 26 8.38 0.36 -3.23
N ALA A 27 8.39 1.23 -4.23
CA ALA A 27 7.29 1.49 -5.15
C ALA A 27 7.24 0.70 -6.43
N GLY A 28 8.40 0.24 -6.89
CA GLY A 28 8.61 0.15 -8.32
C GLY A 28 8.72 1.53 -8.96
N ASP A 29 8.49 1.61 -10.26
CA ASP A 29 8.58 2.83 -11.07
C ASP A 29 7.17 3.21 -11.52
N VAL A 30 6.55 4.15 -10.81
CA VAL A 30 5.12 4.47 -10.91
C VAL A 30 4.81 5.46 -12.03
N ASN A 31 5.85 6.15 -12.51
CA ASN A 31 5.78 7.13 -13.59
C ASN A 31 6.52 6.67 -14.87
N GLY A 32 7.14 5.50 -14.85
CA GLY A 32 7.79 4.85 -15.99
C GLY A 32 9.08 5.56 -16.43
N ASP A 33 9.77 6.25 -15.52
CA ASP A 33 10.98 7.01 -15.83
C ASP A 33 12.29 6.22 -15.67
N GLY A 34 12.19 4.97 -15.23
CA GLY A 34 13.28 4.04 -15.00
C GLY A 34 13.88 4.09 -13.60
N PHE A 35 13.35 4.93 -12.70
CA PHE A 35 13.77 5.02 -11.31
C PHE A 35 12.70 4.47 -10.38
N ALA A 36 13.13 3.82 -9.29
CA ALA A 36 12.18 3.36 -8.29
C ALA A 36 11.76 4.53 -7.38
N ASP A 37 10.47 4.59 -7.08
CA ASP A 37 9.86 5.62 -6.26
C ASP A 37 9.71 5.18 -4.79
N LEU A 38 9.19 6.08 -3.96
CA LEU A 38 9.07 5.91 -2.52
C LEU A 38 7.68 6.33 -2.05
N LEU A 39 6.96 5.45 -1.36
CA LEU A 39 5.72 5.80 -0.67
C LEU A 39 5.89 5.58 0.82
N ILE A 40 5.44 6.56 1.60
CA ILE A 40 5.56 6.59 3.05
C ILE A 40 4.21 6.93 3.66
N GLY A 41 3.84 6.21 4.71
CA GLY A 41 2.62 6.42 5.46
C GLY A 41 2.85 7.21 6.74
N ALA A 42 1.85 7.98 7.13
CA ALA A 42 1.68 8.63 8.43
C ALA A 42 0.27 8.34 8.97
N PRO A 43 0.01 7.12 9.46
CA PRO A 43 -1.33 6.69 9.84
C PRO A 43 -1.96 7.50 10.98
N ASN A 44 -1.15 8.13 11.84
CA ASN A 44 -1.66 8.94 12.94
C ASN A 44 -1.85 10.42 12.56
N TYR A 45 -1.62 10.79 11.30
CA TYR A 45 -2.15 12.05 10.76
C TYR A 45 -3.69 12.04 10.89
N PRO A 46 -4.38 13.17 11.11
CA PRO A 46 -5.85 13.19 11.11
C PRO A 46 -6.45 12.63 9.81
N GLY A 47 -7.16 11.49 9.88
CA GLY A 47 -7.61 10.73 8.70
C GLY A 47 -6.61 9.72 8.14
N GLY A 48 -5.37 9.71 8.64
CA GLY A 48 -4.22 9.04 8.05
C GLY A 48 -3.76 9.68 6.75
N LYS A 49 -2.49 9.48 6.38
CA LYS A 49 -1.92 10.07 5.16
C LYS A 49 -0.87 9.17 4.51
N ALA A 50 -0.80 9.22 3.19
CA ALA A 50 0.29 8.65 2.40
C ALA A 50 0.94 9.74 1.54
N TYR A 51 2.21 9.53 1.25
CA TYR A 51 3.08 10.45 0.53
C TYR A 51 3.89 9.67 -0.50
N LEU A 52 4.00 10.16 -1.72
CA LEU A 52 4.87 9.63 -2.77
C LEU A 52 5.98 10.63 -3.04
N TRP A 53 7.20 10.13 -3.18
CA TRP A 53 8.30 10.83 -3.84
C TRP A 53 8.74 10.02 -5.04
N LEU A 54 8.83 10.70 -6.19
CA LEU A 54 9.36 10.12 -7.41
C LEU A 54 10.88 10.03 -7.30
N GLY A 55 11.43 8.90 -7.73
CA GLY A 55 12.84 8.65 -7.88
C GLY A 55 13.42 9.48 -9.01
N SER A 56 14.74 9.63 -9.00
CA SER A 56 15.46 10.22 -10.13
C SER A 56 16.94 9.84 -10.07
N ALA A 57 17.69 10.19 -11.11
CA ALA A 57 19.14 10.05 -11.12
C ALA A 57 19.86 10.77 -9.97
N THR A 58 19.24 11.78 -9.36
CA THR A 58 19.76 12.53 -8.22
C THR A 58 19.07 12.18 -6.90
N GLY A 59 18.20 11.17 -6.90
CA GLY A 59 17.33 10.83 -5.78
C GLY A 59 16.04 11.64 -5.75
N PRO A 60 15.17 11.39 -4.75
CA PRO A 60 13.86 12.03 -4.66
C PRO A 60 13.95 13.51 -4.25
N ALA A 61 12.93 14.30 -4.61
CA ALA A 61 12.84 15.71 -4.24
C ALA A 61 12.66 15.89 -2.71
N GLU A 62 12.80 17.12 -2.20
CA GLU A 62 12.52 17.41 -0.78
C GLU A 62 11.01 17.33 -0.48
N ALA A 63 10.18 17.87 -1.37
CA ALA A 63 8.73 17.82 -1.24
C ALA A 63 8.16 16.57 -1.92
N PRO A 64 7.08 15.98 -1.38
CA PRO A 64 6.40 14.86 -2.01
C PRO A 64 5.73 15.31 -3.31
N ASP A 65 5.84 14.49 -4.35
CA ASP A 65 5.18 14.69 -5.65
C ASP A 65 3.67 14.43 -5.56
N TRP A 66 3.27 13.54 -4.65
CA TRP A 66 1.86 13.24 -4.41
C TRP A 66 1.59 13.00 -2.92
N THR A 67 0.40 13.39 -2.47
CA THR A 67 -0.08 13.04 -1.14
C THR A 67 -1.57 12.72 -1.17
N LYS A 68 -2.00 11.87 -0.24
CA LYS A 68 -3.42 11.58 -0.03
C LYS A 68 -3.72 11.40 1.44
N THR A 69 -4.70 12.17 1.90
CA THR A 69 -5.26 12.04 3.25
C THR A 69 -6.51 11.16 3.19
N GLY A 70 -6.65 10.25 4.14
CA GLY A 70 -7.87 9.48 4.33
C GLY A 70 -8.95 10.29 5.05
N SER A 71 -9.89 9.58 5.67
CA SER A 71 -11.03 10.14 6.37
C SER A 71 -11.10 9.69 7.82
N GLY A 72 -11.73 10.52 8.68
CA GLY A 72 -12.06 10.15 10.06
C GLY A 72 -10.87 9.58 10.85
N ASP A 73 -11.08 8.42 11.46
CA ASP A 73 -10.07 7.66 12.20
C ASP A 73 -9.70 6.38 11.43
N ASP A 74 -9.67 6.44 10.09
CA ASP A 74 -9.46 5.25 9.24
C ASP A 74 -8.00 4.75 9.27
N PHE A 75 -7.06 5.54 9.80
CA PHE A 75 -5.62 5.25 9.80
C PHE A 75 -5.07 4.95 8.39
N PHE A 76 -5.48 5.72 7.37
CA PHE A 76 -4.94 5.58 6.02
C PHE A 76 -3.41 5.72 6.00
N GLY A 77 -2.71 4.85 5.25
CA GLY A 77 -1.25 4.75 5.30
C GLY A 77 -0.73 3.89 6.45
N ALA A 78 -1.62 3.18 7.17
CA ALA A 78 -1.24 2.19 8.18
C ALA A 78 -0.64 0.94 7.56
N SER A 79 -0.83 0.72 6.26
CA SER A 79 -0.03 -0.21 5.47
C SER A 79 0.11 0.24 4.04
N ILE A 80 1.26 -0.10 3.45
CA ILE A 80 1.66 0.32 2.12
C ILE A 80 2.44 -0.84 1.51
N GLY A 81 2.20 -1.11 0.23
CA GLY A 81 3.01 -2.01 -0.57
C GLY A 81 2.91 -1.68 -2.05
N GLY A 82 4.06 -1.60 -2.73
CA GLY A 82 4.09 -1.66 -4.19
C GLY A 82 3.70 -3.07 -4.63
N VAL A 83 2.76 -3.17 -5.56
CA VAL A 83 2.20 -4.44 -6.02
C VAL A 83 2.68 -4.87 -7.40
N GLY A 84 3.58 -4.09 -8.00
CA GLY A 84 4.02 -4.31 -9.38
C GLY A 84 3.03 -3.66 -10.35
N ASP A 85 3.06 -4.09 -11.60
CA ASP A 85 2.17 -3.61 -12.67
C ASP A 85 0.99 -4.58 -12.75
N VAL A 86 -0.07 -4.34 -11.97
CA VAL A 86 -1.21 -5.26 -11.83
C VAL A 86 -2.20 -5.11 -12.97
N ASN A 87 -2.17 -3.99 -13.70
CA ASN A 87 -3.03 -3.73 -14.86
C ASN A 87 -2.30 -3.86 -16.22
N GLY A 88 -1.01 -4.20 -16.22
CA GLY A 88 -0.19 -4.48 -17.40
C GLY A 88 0.08 -3.25 -18.27
N ASP A 89 0.06 -2.05 -17.72
CA ASP A 89 0.22 -0.79 -18.46
C ASP A 89 1.67 -0.27 -18.52
N GLY A 90 2.59 -0.94 -17.83
CA GLY A 90 4.00 -0.62 -17.76
C GLY A 90 4.38 0.28 -16.58
N TYR A 91 3.45 0.67 -15.72
CA TYR A 91 3.68 1.49 -14.53
C TYR A 91 3.53 0.68 -13.25
N GLY A 92 4.28 1.05 -12.21
CA GLY A 92 4.17 0.45 -10.88
C GLY A 92 2.90 0.89 -10.16
N ASP A 93 2.10 -0.08 -9.72
CA ASP A 93 0.86 0.08 -8.97
C ASP A 93 1.03 -0.17 -7.47
N TRP A 94 0.07 0.32 -6.68
CA TRP A 94 0.20 0.40 -5.23
C TRP A 94 -1.06 0.12 -4.47
N MET A 95 -0.88 -0.48 -3.30
CA MET A 95 -1.92 -0.61 -2.30
C MET A 95 -1.60 0.20 -1.05
N VAL A 96 -2.62 0.87 -0.52
CA VAL A 96 -2.58 1.57 0.77
C VAL A 96 -3.71 1.06 1.65
N GLY A 97 -3.38 0.62 2.86
CA GLY A 97 -4.35 0.19 3.87
C GLY A 97 -4.78 1.31 4.80
N ALA A 98 -6.03 1.20 5.25
CA ALA A 98 -6.67 2.03 6.26
C ALA A 98 -7.34 1.12 7.29
N ASN A 99 -6.58 0.79 8.34
CA ASN A 99 -6.94 -0.28 9.27
C ASN A 99 -8.12 0.09 10.20
N GLY A 100 -8.40 1.38 10.37
CA GLY A 100 -9.54 1.88 11.16
C GLY A 100 -10.84 1.98 10.37
N ALA A 101 -10.78 1.85 9.04
CA ALA A 101 -11.95 2.00 8.19
C ALA A 101 -13.08 1.05 8.60
N ASN A 102 -14.32 1.53 8.47
CA ASN A 102 -15.54 0.78 8.75
C ASN A 102 -15.54 0.14 10.15
N ASN A 103 -15.19 0.90 11.19
CA ASN A 103 -15.13 0.43 12.58
C ASN A 103 -14.13 -0.74 12.76
N TYR A 104 -12.90 -0.55 12.27
CA TYR A 104 -11.81 -1.53 12.35
C TYR A 104 -12.12 -2.86 11.63
N VAL A 105 -12.96 -2.80 10.60
CA VAL A 105 -13.03 -3.87 9.59
C VAL A 105 -11.84 -3.77 8.64
N GLY A 106 -11.31 -2.54 8.46
CA GLY A 106 -10.17 -2.26 7.60
C GLY A 106 -10.54 -2.19 6.12
N ARG A 107 -9.73 -1.45 5.36
CA ARG A 107 -9.89 -1.25 3.92
C ARG A 107 -8.53 -1.18 3.24
N VAL A 108 -8.44 -1.68 2.01
CA VAL A 108 -7.33 -1.43 1.11
C VAL A 108 -7.78 -0.61 -0.10
N TYR A 109 -6.91 0.28 -0.55
CA TYR A 109 -7.07 1.12 -1.72
C TYR A 109 -6.00 0.76 -2.73
N LEU A 110 -6.39 0.44 -3.97
CA LEU A 110 -5.49 0.24 -5.10
C LEU A 110 -5.36 1.55 -5.88
N PHE A 111 -4.14 2.01 -6.13
CA PHE A 111 -3.81 3.11 -7.01
C PHE A 111 -2.98 2.57 -8.16
N LEU A 112 -3.42 2.86 -9.38
CA LEU A 112 -2.68 2.46 -10.58
C LEU A 112 -1.69 3.56 -10.94
N GLY A 113 -0.45 3.19 -11.23
CA GLY A 113 0.58 4.09 -11.74
C GLY A 113 0.18 4.67 -13.10
N ALA A 114 0.83 5.76 -13.47
CA ALA A 114 0.65 6.41 -14.77
C ALA A 114 1.83 7.34 -15.02
N GLY A 115 2.03 7.78 -16.27
CA GLY A 115 3.15 8.67 -16.62
C GLY A 115 3.24 9.99 -15.81
N ASP A 116 2.13 10.44 -15.21
CA ASP A 116 2.09 11.62 -14.32
C ASP A 116 2.20 11.26 -12.81
N GLY A 117 2.52 10.00 -12.49
CA GLY A 117 2.54 9.44 -11.13
C GLY A 117 1.19 8.84 -10.69
N LEU A 118 0.93 8.84 -9.37
CA LEU A 118 -0.29 8.24 -8.83
C LEU A 118 -1.53 9.17 -8.93
N PRO A 119 -2.72 8.62 -9.24
CA PRO A 119 -3.96 9.40 -9.32
C PRO A 119 -4.49 9.80 -7.94
N ALA A 120 -5.32 10.85 -7.89
CA ALA A 120 -5.98 11.27 -6.65
C ALA A 120 -7.07 10.29 -6.18
N VAL A 121 -7.66 9.54 -7.12
CA VAL A 121 -8.77 8.60 -6.89
C VAL A 121 -8.23 7.17 -7.02
N PRO A 122 -8.50 6.28 -6.04
CA PRO A 122 -8.13 4.87 -6.15
C PRO A 122 -8.90 4.20 -7.30
N ALA A 123 -8.25 3.28 -7.99
CA ALA A 123 -8.88 2.45 -9.02
C ALA A 123 -9.85 1.42 -8.42
N ALA A 124 -9.50 0.89 -7.24
CA ALA A 124 -10.34 -0.06 -6.51
C ALA A 124 -10.23 0.13 -5.01
N THR A 125 -11.26 -0.30 -4.30
CA THR A 125 -11.28 -0.38 -2.83
C THR A 125 -11.82 -1.73 -2.40
N LEU A 126 -11.11 -2.38 -1.48
CA LEU A 126 -11.47 -3.66 -0.90
C LEU A 126 -11.69 -3.49 0.59
N ASP A 127 -12.90 -3.78 1.05
CA ASP A 127 -13.24 -3.79 2.48
C ASP A 127 -12.99 -5.19 3.06
N GLY A 128 -12.54 -5.23 4.31
CA GLY A 128 -12.52 -6.49 5.07
C GLY A 128 -13.92 -7.03 5.33
N GLU A 129 -14.01 -8.26 5.83
CA GLU A 129 -15.29 -8.87 6.17
C GLU A 129 -15.86 -8.27 7.48
N SER A 130 -17.14 -7.86 7.43
CA SER A 130 -17.84 -7.28 8.58
C SER A 130 -18.45 -8.37 9.47
N GLY A 131 -18.41 -8.19 10.81
CA GLY A 131 -19.09 -9.06 11.77
C GLY A 131 -18.16 -9.99 12.57
N VAL A 132 -16.87 -9.98 12.26
CA VAL A 132 -15.80 -10.62 13.03
C VAL A 132 -14.93 -9.52 13.67
N GLY A 133 -14.84 -9.48 15.00
CA GLY A 133 -14.23 -8.34 15.71
C GLY A 133 -12.75 -8.13 15.37
N TYR A 134 -12.33 -6.87 15.25
CA TYR A 134 -10.95 -6.42 15.04
C TYR A 134 -10.22 -7.05 13.83
N SER A 135 -10.70 -6.77 12.62
CA SER A 135 -9.91 -7.06 11.42
C SER A 135 -8.90 -5.93 11.22
N ALA A 136 -7.66 -6.10 11.70
CA ALA A 136 -6.55 -5.32 11.13
C ALA A 136 -6.26 -5.86 9.72
N TYR A 137 -7.19 -5.56 8.81
CA TYR A 137 -7.06 -5.86 7.41
C TYR A 137 -5.78 -5.19 6.89
N ALA A 138 -5.01 -5.94 6.10
CA ALA A 138 -3.78 -5.51 5.44
C ALA A 138 -2.62 -5.10 6.36
N ILE A 139 -2.13 -5.99 7.23
CA ILE A 139 -0.77 -5.80 7.80
C ILE A 139 0.31 -6.10 6.74
N GLY A 140 0.00 -6.97 5.78
CA GLY A 140 0.86 -7.30 4.64
C GLY A 140 0.14 -7.05 3.32
N LEU A 141 0.80 -6.30 2.43
CA LEU A 141 0.41 -6.08 1.05
C LEU A 141 1.60 -6.52 0.21
N TYR A 142 1.42 -7.59 -0.57
CA TYR A 142 2.53 -8.21 -1.29
C TYR A 142 2.15 -8.49 -2.73
N ARG A 143 3.10 -8.28 -3.64
CA ARG A 143 3.06 -8.83 -4.99
C ARG A 143 3.16 -10.35 -4.91
N ALA A 144 2.14 -11.06 -5.40
CA ALA A 144 2.14 -12.51 -5.55
C ALA A 144 2.78 -12.94 -6.89
N GLY A 145 2.88 -12.01 -7.85
CA GLY A 145 3.14 -12.33 -9.25
C GLY A 145 1.90 -12.90 -9.92
N ASP A 146 1.97 -13.21 -11.21
CA ASP A 146 0.88 -13.89 -11.92
C ASP A 146 0.74 -15.35 -11.44
N VAL A 147 -0.15 -15.60 -10.48
CA VAL A 147 -0.34 -16.94 -9.89
C VAL A 147 -1.43 -17.75 -10.60
N ASN A 148 -2.29 -17.09 -11.39
CA ASN A 148 -3.39 -17.73 -12.11
C ASN A 148 -3.11 -17.93 -13.62
N GLY A 149 -2.03 -17.34 -14.15
CA GLY A 149 -1.60 -17.42 -15.54
C GLY A 149 -2.37 -16.51 -16.51
N ASP A 150 -2.98 -15.43 -16.03
CA ASP A 150 -3.78 -14.51 -16.85
C ASP A 150 -2.95 -13.37 -17.47
N GLY A 151 -1.67 -13.26 -17.09
CA GLY A 151 -0.73 -12.26 -17.58
C GLY A 151 -0.62 -11.00 -16.73
N PHE A 152 -1.34 -10.91 -15.61
CA PHE A 152 -1.30 -9.78 -14.67
C PHE A 152 -0.73 -10.21 -13.32
N ASP A 153 0.00 -9.33 -12.63
CA ASP A 153 0.51 -9.64 -11.30
C ASP A 153 -0.63 -9.68 -10.27
N ASP A 154 -0.76 -10.77 -9.53
CA ASP A 154 -1.72 -10.90 -8.44
C ASP A 154 -1.18 -10.33 -7.13
N VAL A 155 -2.07 -10.12 -6.16
CA VAL A 155 -1.74 -9.49 -4.87
C VAL A 155 -2.19 -10.32 -3.68
N VAL A 156 -1.40 -10.30 -2.60
CA VAL A 156 -1.77 -10.92 -1.32
C VAL A 156 -2.11 -9.84 -0.31
N VAL A 157 -3.27 -9.98 0.32
CA VAL A 157 -3.72 -9.15 1.46
C VAL A 157 -3.72 -10.02 2.71
N GLY A 158 -2.91 -9.63 3.69
CA GLY A 158 -2.82 -10.33 4.98
C GLY A 158 -3.64 -9.66 6.07
N SER A 159 -4.47 -10.43 6.76
CA SER A 159 -5.34 -9.99 7.86
C SER A 159 -5.06 -10.84 9.11
N PRO A 160 -3.96 -10.60 9.84
CA PRO A 160 -3.49 -11.51 10.90
C PRO A 160 -4.40 -11.61 12.13
N PHE A 161 -5.41 -10.75 12.25
CA PHE A 161 -6.40 -10.80 13.32
C PHE A 161 -7.78 -11.23 12.82
N ASP A 162 -7.88 -11.73 11.59
CA ASP A 162 -9.11 -12.29 11.07
C ASP A 162 -9.59 -13.50 11.88
N PHE A 163 -10.90 -13.69 11.97
CA PHE A 163 -11.52 -14.79 12.70
C PHE A 163 -12.15 -15.80 11.76
N PHE A 164 -11.71 -17.04 11.87
CA PHE A 164 -12.34 -18.18 11.20
C PHE A 164 -13.02 -19.07 12.23
N ALA A 165 -14.30 -19.39 12.00
CA ALA A 165 -15.11 -20.22 12.91
C ALA A 165 -15.09 -19.77 14.39
N GLY A 166 -14.98 -18.45 14.64
CA GLY A 166 -14.99 -17.87 15.98
C GLY A 166 -13.63 -17.86 16.70
N VAL A 167 -12.54 -18.21 16.02
CA VAL A 167 -11.17 -18.15 16.57
C VAL A 167 -10.32 -17.22 15.72
N MET A 168 -9.52 -16.38 16.37
CA MET A 168 -8.55 -15.51 15.70
C MET A 168 -7.38 -16.36 15.19
N VAL A 169 -7.38 -16.62 13.89
CA VAL A 169 -6.35 -17.41 13.20
C VAL A 169 -5.59 -16.59 12.16
N GLY A 170 -6.17 -15.45 11.77
CA GLY A 170 -5.68 -14.62 10.68
C GLY A 170 -6.05 -15.18 9.31
N SER A 171 -5.88 -14.36 8.28
CA SER A 171 -6.00 -14.81 6.90
C SER A 171 -4.90 -14.23 6.01
N ALA A 172 -4.69 -14.91 4.89
CA ALA A 172 -3.99 -14.37 3.74
C ALA A 172 -4.84 -14.65 2.50
N ASP A 173 -5.23 -13.61 1.79
CA ASP A 173 -6.13 -13.69 0.65
C ASP A 173 -5.39 -13.24 -0.61
N VAL A 174 -5.47 -14.04 -1.67
CA VAL A 174 -4.89 -13.73 -2.98
C VAL A 174 -6.00 -13.16 -3.87
N TYR A 175 -5.80 -11.94 -4.34
CA TYR A 175 -6.70 -11.26 -5.27
C TYR A 175 -6.03 -11.14 -6.64
N SER A 176 -6.86 -11.31 -7.68
CA SER A 176 -6.48 -11.15 -9.07
C SER A 176 -6.03 -9.72 -9.35
N GLY A 177 -4.89 -9.56 -10.02
CA GLY A 177 -4.44 -8.25 -10.49
C GLY A 177 -5.35 -7.65 -11.55
N SER A 178 -5.92 -8.51 -12.40
CA SER A 178 -6.68 -8.09 -13.59
C SER A 178 -8.08 -7.54 -13.29
N ASP A 179 -8.75 -8.06 -12.26
CA ASP A 179 -10.13 -7.71 -11.94
C ASP A 179 -10.44 -7.59 -10.44
N GLY A 180 -9.45 -7.79 -9.57
CA GLY A 180 -9.61 -7.73 -8.13
C GLY A 180 -10.44 -8.88 -7.53
N SER A 181 -10.75 -9.93 -8.31
CA SER A 181 -11.49 -11.09 -7.80
C SER A 181 -10.66 -11.91 -6.81
N LEU A 182 -11.33 -12.52 -5.83
CA LEU A 182 -10.66 -13.43 -4.89
C LEU A 182 -10.28 -14.73 -5.60
N LEU A 183 -8.98 -15.02 -5.70
CA LEU A 183 -8.43 -16.25 -6.28
C LEU A 183 -8.29 -17.36 -5.23
N HIS A 184 -7.81 -17.00 -4.04
CA HIS A 184 -7.62 -17.95 -2.94
C HIS A 184 -7.71 -17.28 -1.57
N ALA A 185 -8.18 -18.01 -0.58
CA ALA A 185 -8.19 -17.58 0.82
C ALA A 185 -7.52 -18.65 1.69
N PHE A 186 -6.61 -18.24 2.57
CA PHE A 186 -5.93 -19.08 3.55
C PHE A 186 -6.36 -18.64 4.95
N HIS A 187 -6.82 -19.58 5.79
CA HIS A 187 -7.23 -19.37 7.19
C HIS A 187 -6.54 -20.36 8.13
#